data_AF-A0A669P529-F1
#
_entry.id   AF-A0A669P529-F1
#
_cell.length_a   1.000
_cell.length_b   1.000
_cell.length_c   1.000
_cell.angle_alpha   90.00
_cell.angle_beta   90.00
_cell.angle_gamma   90.00
#
_symmetry.space_group_name_H-M   'P 1'
#
loop_
_entity.id
_entity.type
_entity.pdbx_description
1 polymer ?
#
loop_
_entity_poly.entity_id
_entity_poly.type
_entity_poly.pdbx_seq_one_letter_code
_entity_poly.pdbx_strand_id
1 'polypeptide(L)' 'MATSSSLLWLPKLYKSIIDDVIESIQDLFAEEGIDKQVLRNLKEVSCSMILYFWKI' A
#
# COMPACT_ATOMS: atom_id res chain seq x y z
N MET A 1 18.86 -14.28 12.18
CA MET A 1 19.61 -13.62 11.09
C MET A 1 18.70 -13.54 9.88
N ALA A 2 18.02 -12.40 9.68
CA ALA A 2 17.30 -12.17 8.43
C ALA A 2 18.35 -12.00 7.33
N THR A 3 18.29 -12.84 6.30
CA THR A 3 19.22 -12.76 5.17
C THR A 3 18.98 -11.45 4.43
N SER A 4 20.02 -10.78 3.93
CA SER A 4 19.90 -9.52 3.19
C SER A 4 18.89 -9.57 2.03
N SER A 5 18.61 -10.78 1.53
CA SER A 5 17.58 -11.10 0.53
C SER A 5 16.15 -10.87 1.02
N SER A 6 15.86 -11.17 2.28
CA SER A 6 14.53 -10.95 2.90
C SER A 6 14.21 -9.47 3.08
N LEU A 7 15.23 -8.63 3.31
CA LEU A 7 15.07 -7.19 3.46
C LEU A 7 14.72 -6.46 2.14
N LEU A 8 15.13 -6.99 0.99
CA LEU A 8 14.80 -6.43 -0.34
C LEU A 8 13.44 -6.90 -0.87
N TRP A 9 12.91 -7.99 -0.33
CA TRP A 9 11.64 -8.58 -0.73
C TRP A 9 10.45 -7.90 -0.04
N LEU A 10 10.62 -7.45 1.20
CA LEU A 10 9.60 -6.76 1.98
C LEU A 10 9.03 -5.52 1.24
N PRO A 11 9.84 -4.58 0.70
CA PRO A 11 9.33 -3.43 -0.05
C PRO A 11 8.52 -3.82 -1.30
N LYS A 12 8.91 -4.90 -1.98
CA LYS A 12 8.22 -5.41 -3.18
C LYS A 12 6.88 -6.05 -2.82
N LEU A 13 6.85 -6.82 -1.74
CA LEU A 13 5.64 -7.47 -1.24
C LEU A 13 4.62 -6.44 -0.77
N TYR A 14 5.04 -5.48 0.05
CA TYR A 14 4.16 -4.41 0.52
C TYR A 14 3.58 -3.58 -0.62
N LYS A 15 4.40 -3.24 -1.62
CA LYS A 15 3.91 -2.54 -2.82
C LYS A 15 2.85 -3.36 -3.56
N SER A 16 3.12 -4.66 -3.76
CA SER A 16 2.18 -5.57 -4.42
C SER A 16 0.85 -5.65 -3.67
N ILE A 17 0.90 -5.81 -2.35
CA ILE A 17 -0.31 -5.88 -1.52
C ILE A 17 -1.09 -4.57 -1.57
N ILE A 18 -0.41 -3.42 -1.54
CA ILE A 18 -1.09 -2.12 -1.65
C ILE A 18 -1.78 -1.98 -3.00
N ASP A 19 -1.08 -2.26 -4.10
CA ASP A 19 -1.69 -2.15 -5.43
C ASP A 19 -2.92 -3.10 -5.56
N ASP A 20 -2.81 -4.34 -5.06
CA ASP A 20 -3.90 -5.32 -5.08
C ASP A 20 -5.12 -4.86 -4.24
N VAL A 21 -4.89 -4.33 -3.04
CA VAL A 21 -5.96 -3.78 -2.18
C VAL A 21 -6.59 -2.55 -2.80
N ILE A 22 -5.81 -1.65 -3.39
CA ILE A 22 -6.34 -0.44 -4.04
C ILE A 22 -7.19 -0.79 -5.26
N GLU A 23 -6.76 -1.75 -6.08
CA GLU A 23 -7.55 -2.24 -7.22
C GLU A 23 -8.82 -2.94 -6.75
N SER A 24 -8.75 -3.77 -5.70
CA SER A 24 -9.91 -4.51 -5.19
C SER A 24 -11.00 -3.60 -4.62
N ILE A 25 -10.66 -2.47 -4.00
CA ILE A 25 -11.64 -1.56 -3.39
C ILE A 25 -12.02 -0.39 -4.29
N GLN A 26 -11.37 -0.24 -5.46
CA GLN A 26 -11.63 0.87 -6.38
C GLN A 26 -13.08 0.91 -6.86
N ASP A 27 -13.64 -0.26 -7.25
CA ASP A 27 -15.04 -0.37 -7.70
C ASP A 27 -16.00 -0.10 -6.53
N LEU A 28 -15.72 -0.68 -5.36
CA LEU A 28 -16.52 -0.45 -4.15
C LEU A 28 -16.63 1.04 -3.79
N PHE A 29 -15.52 1.78 -3.88
CA PHE A 29 -15.52 3.22 -3.63
C PHE A 29 -16.28 4.00 -4.71
N ALA A 30 -16.24 3.54 -5.97
CA ALA A 30 -16.99 4.16 -7.05
C ALA A 30 -18.50 3.94 -6.90
N GLU A 31 -18.93 2.75 -6.49
CA GLU A 31 -20.32 2.41 -6.19
C GLU A 31 -20.88 3.23 -5.02
N GLU A 32 -20.08 3.43 -3.98
CA GLU A 32 -20.42 4.24 -2.81
C GLU A 32 -20.34 5.77 -3.09
N GLY A 33 -19.93 6.17 -4.30
CA GLY A 33 -19.76 7.58 -4.67
C GLY A 33 -18.65 8.29 -3.90
N ILE A 34 -17.68 7.55 -3.36
CA ILE A 34 -16.56 8.08 -2.60
C ILE A 34 -15.55 8.74 -3.55
N ASP A 35 -15.08 9.93 -3.17
CA ASP A 35 -14.15 10.69 -3.97
C ASP A 35 -12.84 9.92 -4.22
N LYS A 36 -12.39 9.91 -5.48
CA LYS A 36 -11.15 9.23 -5.92
C LYS A 36 -9.90 9.75 -5.19
N GLN A 37 -9.94 10.97 -4.66
CA GLN A 37 -8.91 11.54 -3.80
C GLN A 37 -8.77 10.78 -2.49
N VAL A 38 -9.85 10.22 -1.92
CA VAL A 38 -9.77 9.39 -0.72
C VAL A 38 -8.97 8.11 -1.00
N LEU A 39 -9.21 7.48 -2.15
CA LEU A 39 -8.46 6.30 -2.59
C LEU A 39 -6.96 6.62 -2.81
N ARG A 40 -6.66 7.80 -3.38
CA ARG A 40 -5.27 8.28 -3.52
C ARG A 40 -4.61 8.54 -2.17
N ASN A 41 -5.32 9.18 -1.25
CA ASN A 41 -4.83 9.45 0.10
C ASN A 41 -4.57 8.15 0.87
N LEU A 42 -5.46 7.15 0.73
CA LEU A 42 -5.27 5.84 1.34
C LEU A 42 -3.98 5.17 0.83
N LYS A 43 -3.74 5.20 -0.49
CA LYS A 43 -2.49 4.70 -1.09
C LYS A 43 -1.27 5.43 -0.56
N GLU A 44 -1.34 6.75 -0.43
CA GLU A 44 -0.25 7.60 0.08
C GLU A 44 0.08 7.30 1.53
N VAL A 45 -0.92 7.26 2.41
CA VAL A 45 -0.76 6.97 3.86
C VAL A 45 -0.20 5.57 4.06
N SER A 46 -0.66 4.59 3.27
CA SER A 46 -0.15 3.21 3.32
C SER A 46 1.33 3.15 2.94
N CYS A 47 1.73 3.83 1.86
CA CYS A 47 3.10 3.90 1.40
C CYS A 47 4.01 4.63 2.40
N SER A 48 3.50 5.71 2.98
CA SER A 48 4.18 6.50 4.01
C SER A 48 4.42 5.67 5.27
N MET A 49 3.40 4.97 5.78
CA MET A 49 3.50 4.09 6.95
C MET A 49 4.60 3.03 6.79
N ILE A 50 4.71 2.39 5.62
CA ILE A 50 5.76 1.40 5.35
C ILE A 50 7.16 2.03 5.35
N LEU A 51 7.31 3.23 4.78
CA LEU A 51 8.59 3.95 4.81
C LEU A 51 8.99 4.34 6.23
N TYR A 52 8.05 4.75 7.07
CA TYR A 52 8.31 5.03 8.49
C TYR A 52 8.71 3.76 9.25
N PHE A 53 8.01 2.65 9.02
CA PHE A 53 8.29 1.38 9.68
C PHE A 53 9.65 0.78 9.25
N TRP A 54 10.11 1.06 8.03
CA TRP A 54 11.40 0.58 7.51
C TRP A 54 12.60 1.43 7.92
N LYS A 55 12.35 2.65 8.36
CA LYS A 55 13.39 3.64 8.68
C LYS A 55 13.81 3.61 10.16
N ILE A 56 13.12 2.81 10.99
CA ILE A 56 13.39 2.51 12.40
C ILE A 56 14.07 1.14 12.51
#